data_AF-A0A970ILW1-F1
#
_entry.id   AF-A0A970ILW1-F1
#
_cell.length_a   1.000
_cell.length_b   1.000
_cell.length_c   1.000
_cell.angle_alpha   90.00
_cell.angle_beta   90.00
_cell.angle_gamma   90.00
#
_symmetry.space_group_name_H-M   'P 1'
#
loop_
_entity.id
_entity.type
_entity.pdbx_description
1 polymer ?
#
loop_
_entity_poly.entity_id
_entity_poly.type
_entity_poly.pdbx_seq_one_letter_code
_entity_poly.pdbx_strand_id
1 'polypeptide(L)'
;MALTKPTDTIEIKNDILDELRGNFGVELEDASKLNIYLAIGNVIRKYSNEDRILTNNRYKKNKEKQVYYFSMEFLLGKLLESNLINLGIMDIFKEALKELKVDYDEIIDMENDQGLGNGGLGRLAACFLDSMASLDIAGHGCGIRYKYGFFQQKVIDGYQVELPDNWLTTGGIWELRKDDKAVEVKFGGYIKETWEEDKLVIKHEFYDSVLAVPYDTPIIGYRNNTVNTLRLWSAETIQKDFDYALFNRGEYLKSIEEMYNAETISQILYPNSDFEEGRLLRLKQQYFFVSAGVQSIVRRYKKLYGDISHFDTHIAIQINDTHPALVIPELMRILLDEEGLSWDKAWGITTRTVSYTNHTILPEAMEKWNIDMFKSLLPRIFMIINEINEKFCRELWQRYEGDWVKISNMAIVGDGYVKMAHLAVVGSKTVNGVAKIHTEILKKQVMSDFYNHYPCKFNNKTNGVTHRRWLLQANPGLSGLITASIGQKWVYHPGDLVKLEDYKFDSVFLEKLSGIKRNNKIALIEELKNIYDISIDPDSIFDVHVKRIHAYKRQILNLMNIINLYNRLLENPEMDIIPRTFIFAGKAAPSYWLAKQTIKLIST
;
A
#
# COMPACT_ATOMS: atom_id res chain seq x y z
N MET A 1 15.76 -12.23 -30.40
CA MET A 1 14.48 -12.93 -30.30
C MET A 1 13.87 -12.56 -28.97
N ALA A 2 12.67 -11.97 -28.95
CA ALA A 2 11.92 -11.80 -27.71
C ALA A 2 11.49 -13.21 -27.24
N LEU A 3 11.69 -13.55 -25.98
CA LEU A 3 11.10 -14.78 -25.45
C LEU A 3 9.61 -14.49 -25.30
N THR A 4 8.84 -14.95 -26.27
CA THR A 4 7.38 -14.99 -26.18
C THR A 4 6.97 -15.71 -24.90
N LYS A 5 5.89 -15.26 -24.25
CA LYS A 5 5.31 -15.96 -23.08
C LYS A 5 5.22 -17.45 -23.37
N PRO A 6 5.56 -18.31 -22.40
CA PRO A 6 5.64 -19.73 -22.67
C PRO A 6 4.30 -20.24 -23.18
N THR A 7 4.33 -20.91 -24.32
CA THR A 7 3.11 -21.43 -24.96
C THR A 7 2.86 -22.89 -24.61
N ASP A 8 3.82 -23.56 -24.00
CA ASP A 8 3.71 -24.96 -23.61
C ASP A 8 4.43 -25.28 -22.29
N THR A 9 4.13 -26.47 -21.79
CA THR A 9 4.64 -27.04 -20.55
C THR A 9 6.15 -27.35 -20.63
N ILE A 10 6.70 -27.62 -21.82
CA ILE A 10 8.11 -27.98 -22.00
C ILE A 10 9.01 -26.78 -21.74
N GLU A 11 8.62 -25.61 -22.26
CA GLU A 11 9.36 -24.37 -22.09
C GLU A 11 9.48 -23.97 -20.60
N ILE A 12 8.38 -24.02 -19.84
CA ILE A 12 8.38 -23.71 -18.40
C ILE A 12 9.31 -24.64 -17.63
N LYS A 13 9.27 -25.95 -17.92
CA LYS A 13 10.15 -26.92 -17.24
C LYS A 13 11.62 -26.62 -17.51
N ASN A 14 11.97 -26.40 -18.77
CA ASN A 14 13.36 -26.11 -19.16
C ASN A 14 13.85 -24.81 -18.51
N ASP A 15 13.03 -23.75 -18.52
CA ASP A 15 13.36 -22.49 -17.85
C ASP A 15 13.60 -22.70 -16.34
N ILE A 16 12.78 -23.52 -15.65
CA ILE A 16 12.99 -23.83 -14.22
C ILE A 16 14.29 -24.61 -14.00
N LEU A 17 14.56 -25.62 -14.81
CA LEU A 17 15.78 -26.44 -14.70
C LEU A 17 17.05 -25.64 -15.00
N ASP A 18 17.00 -24.80 -16.03
CA ASP A 18 18.11 -23.91 -16.41
C ASP A 18 18.37 -22.87 -15.32
N GLU A 19 17.32 -22.37 -14.67
CA GLU A 19 17.43 -21.45 -13.54
C GLU A 19 18.05 -22.13 -12.30
N LEU A 20 17.68 -23.39 -12.00
CA LEU A 20 18.30 -24.19 -10.95
C LEU A 20 19.79 -24.41 -11.19
N ARG A 21 20.16 -24.81 -12.41
CA ARG A 21 21.56 -25.02 -12.80
C ARG A 21 22.35 -23.71 -12.81
N GLY A 22 21.78 -22.66 -13.40
CA GLY A 22 22.46 -21.39 -13.65
C GLY A 22 22.66 -20.55 -12.39
N ASN A 23 21.63 -20.42 -11.55
CA ASN A 23 21.66 -19.53 -10.39
C ASN A 23 21.92 -20.25 -9.05
N PHE A 24 21.66 -21.56 -8.98
CA PHE A 24 21.87 -22.34 -7.75
C PHE A 24 22.93 -23.43 -7.88
N GLY A 25 23.35 -23.79 -9.11
CA GLY A 25 24.37 -24.80 -9.33
C GLY A 25 23.95 -26.22 -8.92
N VAL A 26 22.63 -26.50 -8.93
CA VAL A 26 22.06 -27.78 -8.51
C VAL A 26 21.13 -28.34 -9.59
N GLU A 27 21.04 -29.67 -9.66
CA GLU A 27 19.98 -30.37 -10.39
C GLU A 27 18.69 -30.42 -9.54
N LEU A 28 17.56 -30.75 -10.16
CA LEU A 28 16.27 -30.77 -9.47
C LEU A 28 16.25 -31.76 -8.29
N GLU A 29 16.90 -32.91 -8.43
CA GLU A 29 16.96 -33.95 -7.41
C GLU A 29 17.71 -33.51 -6.13
N ASP A 30 18.68 -32.60 -6.28
CA ASP A 30 19.51 -32.06 -5.19
C ASP A 30 19.02 -30.69 -4.70
N ALA A 31 18.01 -30.11 -5.36
CA ALA A 31 17.53 -28.77 -5.06
C ALA A 31 16.72 -28.75 -3.75
N SER A 32 17.06 -27.82 -2.86
CA SER A 32 16.21 -27.53 -1.71
C SER A 32 14.86 -26.95 -2.16
N LYS A 33 13.81 -27.09 -1.34
CA LYS A 33 12.50 -26.46 -1.59
C LYS A 33 12.63 -24.94 -1.84
N LEU A 34 13.54 -24.28 -1.12
CA LEU A 34 13.82 -22.86 -1.30
C LEU A 34 14.45 -22.58 -2.68
N ASN A 35 15.39 -23.42 -3.14
CA ASN A 35 15.99 -23.27 -4.48
C ASN A 35 14.91 -23.39 -5.57
N ILE A 36 14.02 -24.37 -5.45
CA ILE A 36 12.92 -24.59 -6.41
C ILE A 36 11.97 -23.37 -6.41
N TYR A 37 11.54 -22.91 -5.24
CA TYR A 37 10.69 -21.72 -5.11
C TYR A 37 11.34 -20.47 -5.73
N LEU A 38 12.61 -20.21 -5.43
CA LEU A 38 13.33 -19.05 -5.96
C LEU A 38 13.53 -19.15 -7.46
N ALA A 39 13.84 -20.34 -7.99
CA ALA A 39 13.96 -20.57 -9.42
C ALA A 39 12.63 -20.29 -10.14
N ILE A 40 11.53 -20.82 -9.63
CA ILE A 40 10.18 -20.55 -10.14
C ILE A 40 9.87 -19.04 -10.15
N GLY A 41 10.13 -18.35 -9.05
CA GLY A 41 9.88 -16.91 -8.95
C GLY A 41 10.74 -16.09 -9.92
N ASN A 42 12.00 -16.47 -10.13
CA ASN A 42 12.88 -15.84 -11.11
C ASN A 42 12.38 -16.05 -12.55
N VAL A 43 11.93 -17.25 -12.90
CA VAL A 43 11.35 -17.58 -14.21
C VAL A 43 10.11 -16.72 -14.48
N ILE A 44 9.17 -16.65 -13.52
CA ILE A 44 7.97 -15.82 -13.67
C ILE A 44 8.32 -14.34 -13.78
N ARG A 45 9.31 -13.88 -13.01
CA ARG A 45 9.81 -12.50 -13.07
C ARG A 45 10.47 -12.20 -14.43
N LYS A 46 11.20 -13.15 -15.02
CA LYS A 46 11.80 -13.06 -16.37
C LYS A 46 10.70 -12.78 -17.40
N TYR A 47 9.62 -13.56 -17.39
CA TYR A 47 8.47 -13.32 -18.29
C TYR A 47 7.85 -11.93 -18.10
N SER A 48 7.68 -11.48 -16.85
CA SER A 48 7.09 -10.16 -16.56
C SER A 48 8.01 -8.99 -16.96
N ASN A 49 9.33 -9.18 -16.95
CA ASN A 49 10.29 -8.11 -17.20
C ASN A 49 10.32 -7.68 -18.66
N GLU A 50 10.10 -8.60 -19.60
CA GLU A 50 10.00 -8.26 -21.02
C GLU A 50 8.79 -7.38 -21.29
N ASP A 51 7.61 -7.80 -20.82
CA ASP A 51 6.37 -7.01 -20.86
C ASP A 51 6.56 -5.63 -20.20
N ARG A 52 7.33 -5.56 -19.10
CA ARG A 52 7.66 -4.29 -18.42
C ARG A 52 8.53 -3.37 -19.26
N ILE A 53 9.49 -3.90 -20.02
CA ILE A 53 10.33 -3.09 -20.93
C ILE A 53 9.46 -2.55 -22.06
N LEU A 54 8.61 -3.39 -22.65
CA LEU A 54 7.68 -3.00 -23.72
C LEU A 54 6.70 -1.93 -23.24
N THR A 55 6.09 -2.14 -22.07
CA THR A 55 5.18 -1.18 -21.41
C THR A 55 5.87 0.17 -21.21
N ASN A 56 7.09 0.18 -20.66
CA ASN A 56 7.84 1.42 -20.44
C ASN A 56 8.20 2.13 -21.75
N ASN A 57 8.54 1.39 -22.80
CA ASN A 57 8.84 1.97 -24.11
C ASN A 57 7.59 2.56 -24.76
N ARG A 58 6.43 1.89 -24.63
CA ARG A 58 5.13 2.39 -25.07
C ARG A 58 4.78 3.72 -24.38
N TYR A 59 4.84 3.77 -23.04
CA TYR A 59 4.54 4.99 -22.28
C TYR A 59 5.43 6.17 -22.70
N LYS A 60 6.73 5.92 -22.94
CA LYS A 60 7.65 6.96 -23.43
C LYS A 60 7.31 7.42 -24.85
N LYS A 61 7.10 6.47 -25.77
CA LYS A 61 6.82 6.76 -27.19
C LYS A 61 5.52 7.55 -27.35
N ASN A 62 4.48 7.16 -26.63
CA ASN A 62 3.15 7.76 -26.69
C ASN A 62 3.01 9.02 -25.82
N LYS A 63 4.03 9.35 -25.01
CA LYS A 63 4.00 10.43 -24.02
C LYS A 63 2.77 10.36 -23.09
N GLU A 64 2.42 9.14 -22.67
CA GLU A 64 1.24 8.91 -21.85
C GLU A 64 1.37 9.59 -20.48
N LYS A 65 0.26 10.19 -20.03
CA LYS A 65 0.18 10.76 -18.69
C LYS A 65 0.27 9.65 -17.65
N GLN A 66 1.29 9.70 -16.81
CA GLN A 66 1.55 8.70 -15.77
C GLN A 66 0.95 9.13 -14.43
N VAL A 67 0.28 8.18 -13.77
CA VAL A 67 -0.29 8.33 -12.43
C VAL A 67 0.67 7.72 -11.40
N TYR A 68 0.95 8.44 -10.32
CA TYR A 68 1.74 7.95 -9.19
C TYR A 68 0.90 7.97 -7.91
N TYR A 69 0.68 6.79 -7.34
CA TYR A 69 -0.14 6.59 -6.15
C TYR A 69 0.76 6.47 -4.92
N PHE A 70 0.76 7.50 -4.07
CA PHE A 70 1.55 7.55 -2.84
C PHE A 70 0.74 6.99 -1.68
N SER A 71 1.24 5.94 -1.03
CA SER A 71 0.60 5.30 0.12
C SER A 71 1.65 4.80 1.10
N MET A 72 1.38 4.95 2.40
CA MET A 72 2.19 4.35 3.45
C MET A 72 2.05 2.82 3.50
N GLU A 73 0.97 2.26 2.94
CA GLU A 73 0.77 0.81 2.93
C GLU A 73 0.31 0.27 1.57
N PHE A 74 0.76 -0.95 1.27
CA PHE A 74 0.36 -1.79 0.14
C PHE A 74 0.22 -3.24 0.62
N LEU A 75 -1.02 -3.74 0.76
CA LEU A 75 -1.26 -5.12 1.19
C LEU A 75 -1.44 -6.00 -0.05
N LEU A 76 -0.32 -6.36 -0.69
CA LEU A 76 -0.32 -7.14 -1.94
C LEU A 76 -0.80 -8.59 -1.71
N GLY A 77 -0.36 -9.20 -0.60
CA GLY A 77 -0.44 -10.65 -0.34
C GLY A 77 0.57 -11.42 -1.18
N LYS A 78 0.52 -12.76 -1.13
CA LYS A 78 1.24 -13.66 -2.05
C LYS A 78 1.06 -13.24 -3.52
N LEU A 79 2.14 -13.10 -4.27
CA LEU A 79 2.14 -12.67 -5.67
C LEU A 79 2.29 -13.83 -6.66
N LEU A 80 2.77 -15.00 -6.25
CA LEU A 80 3.04 -16.13 -7.14
C LEU A 80 1.81 -16.52 -7.98
N GLU A 81 0.73 -16.90 -7.32
CA GLU A 81 -0.52 -17.26 -8.01
C GLU A 81 -1.12 -16.10 -8.79
N SER A 82 -1.08 -14.90 -8.21
CA SER A 82 -1.63 -13.69 -8.83
C SER A 82 -0.91 -13.38 -10.14
N ASN A 83 0.41 -13.56 -10.18
CA ASN A 83 1.23 -13.34 -11.36
C ASN A 83 0.97 -14.43 -12.40
N LEU A 84 0.87 -15.70 -12.01
CA LEU A 84 0.51 -16.81 -12.90
C LEU A 84 -0.87 -16.59 -13.56
N ILE A 85 -1.87 -16.16 -12.78
CA ILE A 85 -3.22 -15.84 -13.27
C ILE A 85 -3.18 -14.66 -14.25
N ASN A 86 -2.49 -13.57 -13.89
CA ASN A 86 -2.43 -12.36 -14.69
C ASN A 86 -1.62 -12.57 -15.99
N LEU A 87 -0.57 -13.40 -15.96
CA LEU A 87 0.16 -13.81 -17.16
C LEU A 87 -0.64 -14.78 -18.04
N GLY A 88 -1.62 -15.49 -17.47
CA GLY A 88 -2.44 -16.46 -18.18
C GLY A 88 -1.78 -17.84 -18.31
N ILE A 89 -0.81 -18.16 -17.45
CA ILE A 89 0.01 -19.38 -17.52
C ILE A 89 -0.23 -20.35 -16.36
N MET A 90 -1.25 -20.11 -15.51
CA MET A 90 -1.52 -20.93 -14.32
C MET A 90 -1.69 -22.42 -14.64
N ASP A 91 -2.48 -22.77 -15.66
CA ASP A 91 -2.80 -24.16 -15.95
C ASP A 91 -1.58 -24.93 -16.49
N ILE A 92 -0.86 -24.34 -17.45
CA ILE A 92 0.38 -24.92 -18.00
C ILE A 92 1.49 -25.01 -16.94
N PHE A 93 1.53 -24.06 -16.01
CA PHE A 93 2.48 -24.08 -14.90
C PHE A 93 2.20 -25.24 -13.93
N LYS A 94 0.93 -25.47 -13.58
CA LYS A 94 0.54 -26.62 -12.74
C LYS A 94 0.87 -27.96 -13.40
N GLU A 95 0.66 -28.06 -14.71
CA GLU A 95 1.06 -29.24 -15.48
C GLU A 95 2.58 -29.44 -15.48
N ALA A 96 3.35 -28.37 -15.65
CA ALA A 96 4.82 -28.41 -15.63
C ALA A 96 5.35 -28.91 -14.29
N LEU A 97 4.85 -28.38 -13.17
CA LEU A 97 5.26 -28.85 -11.84
C LEU A 97 4.89 -30.31 -11.59
N LYS A 98 3.70 -30.74 -12.05
CA LYS A 98 3.27 -32.14 -11.95
C LYS A 98 4.23 -33.08 -12.69
N GLU A 99 4.67 -32.71 -13.89
CA GLU A 99 5.64 -33.49 -14.65
C GLU A 99 7.05 -33.51 -14.01
N LEU A 100 7.45 -32.39 -13.38
CA LEU A 100 8.68 -32.30 -12.59
C LEU A 100 8.56 -32.97 -11.21
N LYS A 101 7.39 -33.50 -10.84
CA LYS A 101 7.09 -34.06 -9.53
C LYS A 101 7.33 -33.06 -8.38
N VAL A 102 7.12 -31.78 -8.65
CA VAL A 102 7.14 -30.71 -7.65
C VAL A 102 5.72 -30.47 -7.18
N ASP A 103 5.51 -30.47 -5.87
CA ASP A 103 4.20 -30.19 -5.28
C ASP A 103 3.88 -28.69 -5.42
N TYR A 104 2.77 -28.39 -6.07
CA TYR A 104 2.32 -27.01 -6.29
C TYR A 104 1.96 -26.31 -4.99
N ASP A 105 1.22 -26.96 -4.10
CA ASP A 105 0.71 -26.36 -2.87
C ASP A 105 1.87 -26.06 -1.92
N GLU A 106 2.85 -26.97 -1.82
CA GLU A 106 4.08 -26.71 -1.05
C GLU A 106 4.85 -25.47 -1.53
N ILE A 107 4.90 -25.23 -2.85
CA ILE A 107 5.57 -24.07 -3.43
C ILE A 107 4.78 -22.78 -3.17
N ILE A 108 3.45 -22.80 -3.24
CA ILE A 108 2.62 -21.65 -2.88
C ILE A 108 2.77 -21.31 -1.39
N ASP A 109 2.91 -22.31 -0.53
CA ASP A 109 3.08 -22.12 0.91
C ASP A 109 4.46 -21.64 1.33
N MET A 110 5.46 -21.77 0.45
CA MET A 110 6.77 -21.16 0.66
C MET A 110 6.76 -19.63 0.53
N GLU A 111 5.78 -19.05 -0.16
CA GLU A 111 5.67 -17.61 -0.29
C GLU A 111 5.08 -16.96 0.97
N ASN A 112 5.85 -16.08 1.60
CA ASN A 112 5.35 -15.21 2.66
C ASN A 112 4.58 -14.02 2.10
N ASP A 113 3.51 -13.63 2.78
CA ASP A 113 2.86 -12.34 2.53
C ASP A 113 3.86 -11.20 2.76
N GLN A 114 3.91 -10.24 1.83
CA GLN A 114 4.81 -9.09 1.97
C GLN A 114 4.31 -8.18 3.09
N GLY A 115 5.15 -7.95 4.10
CA GLY A 115 4.90 -7.08 5.25
C GLY A 115 4.88 -5.60 4.87
N LEU A 116 4.01 -5.19 3.95
CA LEU A 116 3.97 -3.84 3.37
C LEU A 116 2.68 -3.09 3.68
N GLY A 117 1.75 -3.69 4.42
CA GLY A 117 0.50 -3.06 4.80
C GLY A 117 -0.18 -3.70 5.99
N ASN A 118 -1.19 -3.02 6.53
CA ASN A 118 -1.96 -3.49 7.68
C ASN A 118 -3.45 -3.63 7.35
N GLY A 119 -4.05 -2.60 6.72
CA GLY A 119 -5.50 -2.47 6.67
C GLY A 119 -6.12 -2.39 5.27
N GLY A 120 -7.39 -1.95 5.27
CA GLY A 120 -8.17 -1.75 4.05
C GLY A 120 -7.62 -0.63 3.15
N LEU A 121 -6.86 0.32 3.69
CA LEU A 121 -6.20 1.37 2.89
C LEU A 121 -5.11 0.75 2.00
N GLY A 122 -4.26 -0.11 2.56
CA GLY A 122 -3.22 -0.82 1.84
C GLY A 122 -3.78 -1.87 0.88
N ARG A 123 -4.87 -2.55 1.26
CA ARG A 123 -5.54 -3.49 0.35
C ARG A 123 -6.22 -2.77 -0.82
N LEU A 124 -6.79 -1.58 -0.59
CA LEU A 124 -7.32 -0.75 -1.65
C LEU A 124 -6.21 -0.30 -2.61
N ALA A 125 -5.08 0.17 -2.08
CA ALA A 125 -3.93 0.56 -2.90
C ALA A 125 -3.44 -0.61 -3.78
N ALA A 126 -3.36 -1.82 -3.24
CA ALA A 126 -3.04 -3.03 -4.00
C ALA A 126 -4.09 -3.35 -5.08
N CYS A 127 -5.39 -3.23 -4.77
CA CYS A 127 -6.47 -3.41 -5.76
C CYS A 127 -6.44 -2.37 -6.88
N PHE A 128 -6.06 -1.13 -6.58
CA PHE A 128 -5.87 -0.07 -7.57
C PHE A 128 -4.68 -0.34 -8.46
N LEU A 129 -3.54 -0.79 -7.93
CA LEU A 129 -2.38 -1.14 -8.76
C LEU A 129 -2.71 -2.25 -9.77
N ASP A 130 -3.35 -3.33 -9.29
CA ASP A 130 -3.80 -4.42 -10.15
C ASP A 130 -4.81 -3.95 -11.21
N SER A 131 -5.74 -3.05 -10.83
CA SER A 131 -6.73 -2.52 -11.77
C SER A 131 -6.13 -1.54 -12.77
N MET A 132 -5.19 -0.68 -12.37
CA MET A 132 -4.47 0.21 -13.29
C MET A 132 -3.71 -0.62 -14.33
N ALA A 133 -2.99 -1.66 -13.90
CA ALA A 133 -2.30 -2.55 -14.83
C ALA A 133 -3.28 -3.30 -15.75
N SER A 134 -4.38 -3.85 -15.21
CA SER A 134 -5.36 -4.61 -16.00
C SER A 134 -6.21 -3.76 -16.95
N LEU A 135 -6.33 -2.45 -16.71
CA LEU A 135 -7.05 -1.50 -17.56
C LEU A 135 -6.12 -0.74 -18.52
N ASP A 136 -4.86 -1.15 -18.63
CA ASP A 136 -3.84 -0.48 -19.47
C ASP A 136 -3.59 0.99 -19.09
N ILE A 137 -3.78 1.33 -17.81
CA ILE A 137 -3.51 2.67 -17.27
C ILE A 137 -2.05 2.72 -16.84
N ALA A 138 -1.32 3.74 -17.28
CA ALA A 138 0.05 4.04 -16.84
C ALA A 138 0.10 4.51 -15.38
N GLY A 139 -0.10 3.58 -14.44
CA GLY A 139 -0.30 3.84 -13.02
C GLY A 139 0.69 3.09 -12.13
N HIS A 140 1.45 3.84 -11.34
CA HIS A 140 2.55 3.34 -10.50
C HIS A 140 2.24 3.54 -9.00
N GLY A 141 2.81 2.70 -8.15
CA GLY A 141 2.76 2.85 -6.70
C GLY A 141 4.06 3.40 -6.12
N CYS A 142 3.99 4.17 -5.05
CA CYS A 142 5.14 4.66 -4.29
C CYS A 142 4.91 4.49 -2.78
N GLY A 143 5.80 3.77 -2.10
CA GLY A 143 5.72 3.50 -0.66
C GLY A 143 7.07 3.17 -0.03
N ILE A 144 7.06 2.62 1.18
CA ILE A 144 8.26 2.23 1.93
C ILE A 144 8.42 0.71 1.89
N ARG A 145 9.66 0.23 1.76
CA ARG A 145 10.01 -1.19 1.84
C ARG A 145 10.23 -1.58 3.30
N TYR A 146 9.15 -1.87 4.03
CA TYR A 146 9.25 -2.25 5.44
C TYR A 146 9.92 -3.61 5.62
N LYS A 147 10.95 -3.66 6.47
CA LYS A 147 11.70 -4.89 6.77
C LYS A 147 10.88 -5.88 7.60
N TYR A 148 10.07 -5.37 8.55
CA TYR A 148 9.33 -6.16 9.53
C TYR A 148 7.82 -5.90 9.53
N GLY A 149 7.32 -5.22 8.50
CA GLY A 149 5.90 -4.89 8.31
C GLY A 149 5.24 -4.26 9.54
N PHE A 150 4.01 -4.68 9.83
CA PHE A 150 3.31 -4.23 11.02
C PHE A 150 3.70 -5.09 12.23
N PHE A 151 3.34 -6.37 12.21
CA PHE A 151 3.81 -7.45 13.08
C PHE A 151 3.11 -8.76 12.70
N GLN A 152 3.73 -9.90 12.97
CA GLN A 152 3.08 -11.22 13.01
C GLN A 152 2.35 -11.37 14.35
N GLN A 153 1.07 -11.75 14.29
CA GLN A 153 0.23 -11.91 15.48
C GLN A 153 0.31 -13.35 15.98
N LYS A 154 0.52 -13.54 17.28
CA LYS A 154 0.21 -14.79 17.98
C LYS A 154 -0.80 -14.52 19.10
N VAL A 155 -1.58 -15.55 19.44
CA VAL A 155 -2.46 -15.53 20.60
C VAL A 155 -1.92 -16.53 21.61
N ILE A 156 -1.42 -16.05 22.75
CA ILE A 156 -0.84 -16.87 23.82
C ILE A 156 -1.64 -16.59 25.09
N ASP A 157 -2.20 -17.62 25.70
CA ASP A 157 -3.10 -17.51 26.86
C ASP A 157 -4.23 -16.50 26.62
N GLY A 158 -4.76 -16.45 25.39
CA GLY A 158 -5.78 -15.51 24.92
C GLY A 158 -5.29 -14.08 24.65
N TYR A 159 -4.04 -13.73 24.96
CA TYR A 159 -3.49 -12.40 24.70
C TYR A 159 -2.83 -12.30 23.34
N GLN A 160 -3.01 -11.16 22.67
CA GLN A 160 -2.24 -10.81 21.48
C GLN A 160 -0.77 -10.56 21.87
N VAL A 161 0.14 -11.28 21.21
CA VAL A 161 1.58 -11.07 21.23
C VAL A 161 2.05 -10.67 19.84
N GLU A 162 2.81 -9.59 19.76
CA GLU A 162 3.37 -9.04 18.54
C GLU A 162 4.80 -9.57 18.29
N LEU A 163 5.02 -10.23 17.15
CA LEU A 163 6.33 -10.70 16.71
C LEU A 163 6.75 -9.97 15.41
N PRO A 164 8.06 -9.84 15.12
CA PRO A 164 8.51 -9.28 13.83
C PRO A 164 8.00 -10.08 12.63
N ASP A 165 7.52 -9.40 11.59
CA ASP A 165 7.07 -10.03 10.34
C ASP A 165 8.25 -10.22 9.37
N ASN A 166 8.91 -11.38 9.42
CA ASN A 166 10.16 -11.66 8.71
C ASN A 166 9.96 -12.13 7.26
N TRP A 167 9.11 -11.44 6.49
CA TRP A 167 8.75 -11.82 5.12
C TRP A 167 9.93 -11.84 4.12
N LEU A 168 11.02 -11.11 4.40
CA LEU A 168 12.21 -11.03 3.56
C LEU A 168 13.18 -12.22 3.70
N THR A 169 12.90 -13.17 4.60
CA THR A 169 13.76 -14.35 4.82
C THR A 169 13.88 -15.24 3.58
N THR A 170 12.90 -15.20 2.68
CA THR A 170 12.92 -15.90 1.38
C THR A 170 13.45 -15.04 0.22
N GLY A 171 14.19 -13.95 0.51
CA GLY A 171 14.99 -13.24 -0.48
C GLY A 171 14.26 -12.19 -1.35
N GLY A 172 12.99 -11.88 -1.08
CA GLY A 172 12.29 -10.79 -1.78
C GLY A 172 12.18 -11.02 -3.30
N ILE A 173 11.79 -12.22 -3.73
CA ILE A 173 11.91 -12.67 -5.14
C ILE A 173 11.27 -11.74 -6.18
N TRP A 174 10.23 -11.00 -5.82
CA TRP A 174 9.48 -10.14 -6.75
C TRP A 174 10.08 -8.76 -6.97
N GLU A 175 10.98 -8.31 -6.10
CA GLU A 175 11.53 -6.96 -6.17
C GLU A 175 12.89 -6.92 -6.88
N LEU A 176 13.14 -5.80 -7.57
CA LEU A 176 14.41 -5.51 -8.20
C LEU A 176 15.01 -4.25 -7.58
N ARG A 177 16.12 -4.42 -6.87
CA ARG A 177 16.91 -3.31 -6.34
C ARG A 177 17.47 -2.45 -7.48
N LYS A 178 17.47 -1.11 -7.30
CA LYS A 178 17.91 -0.10 -8.29
C LYS A 178 18.87 0.92 -7.66
N ASP A 179 20.05 0.47 -7.29
CA ASP A 179 21.11 1.29 -6.67
C ASP A 179 21.45 2.54 -7.48
N ASP A 180 21.48 2.41 -8.81
CA ASP A 180 21.74 3.50 -9.76
C ASP A 180 20.72 4.65 -9.69
N LYS A 181 19.61 4.44 -8.98
CA LYS A 181 18.49 5.38 -8.86
C LYS A 181 18.26 5.86 -7.44
N ALA A 182 19.15 5.50 -6.50
CA ALA A 182 19.10 6.00 -5.15
C ALA A 182 19.12 7.53 -5.11
N VAL A 183 18.47 8.10 -4.09
CA VAL A 183 18.38 9.55 -3.88
C VAL A 183 18.63 9.88 -2.43
N GLU A 184 19.28 11.01 -2.18
CA GLU A 184 19.51 11.52 -0.83
C GLU A 184 18.25 12.21 -0.31
N VAL A 185 17.88 11.94 0.95
CA VAL A 185 16.83 12.64 1.67
C VAL A 185 17.42 13.31 2.90
N LYS A 186 17.15 14.60 3.06
CA LYS A 186 17.75 15.47 4.07
C LYS A 186 16.78 15.73 5.22
N PHE A 187 17.28 15.70 6.46
CA PHE A 187 16.54 15.96 7.69
C PHE A 187 17.32 16.94 8.58
N GLY A 188 16.63 17.73 9.38
CA GLY A 188 17.25 18.69 10.29
C GLY A 188 18.00 19.81 9.56
N GLY A 189 19.06 20.30 10.19
CA GLY A 189 19.89 21.39 9.68
C GLY A 189 19.22 22.76 9.68
N TYR A 190 19.85 23.70 9.00
CA TYR A 190 19.34 25.06 8.87
C TYR A 190 19.35 25.55 7.43
N ILE A 191 18.48 26.52 7.15
CA ILE A 191 18.34 27.13 5.82
C ILE A 191 18.98 28.51 5.82
N LYS A 192 19.90 28.71 4.88
CA LYS A 192 20.57 29.98 4.63
C LYS A 192 20.10 30.53 3.29
N GLU A 193 19.60 31.76 3.33
CA GLU A 193 19.15 32.50 2.17
C GLU A 193 20.28 33.43 1.71
N THR A 194 20.69 33.31 0.44
CA THR A 194 21.69 34.19 -0.17
C THR A 194 21.15 34.74 -1.49
N TRP A 195 21.45 35.99 -1.80
CA TRP A 195 21.14 36.59 -3.09
C TRP A 195 22.36 36.50 -4.00
N GLU A 196 22.21 35.83 -5.14
CA GLU A 196 23.24 35.70 -6.18
C GLU A 196 22.60 36.17 -7.50
N GLU A 197 23.17 37.20 -8.14
CA GLU A 197 22.69 37.74 -9.43
C GLU A 197 21.16 38.00 -9.48
N ASP A 198 20.62 38.69 -8.48
CA ASP A 198 19.18 38.97 -8.29
C ASP A 198 18.27 37.73 -8.14
N LYS A 199 18.85 36.55 -7.92
CA LYS A 199 18.14 35.31 -7.61
C LYS A 199 18.35 34.91 -6.15
N LEU A 200 17.25 34.57 -5.48
CA LEU A 200 17.29 33.96 -4.15
C LEU A 200 17.80 32.52 -4.29
N VAL A 201 18.93 32.23 -3.66
CA VAL A 201 19.54 30.90 -3.55
C VAL A 201 19.35 30.38 -2.14
N ILE A 202 18.79 29.19 -2.04
CA ILE A 202 18.52 28.49 -0.77
C ILE A 202 19.62 27.45 -0.54
N LYS A 203 20.38 27.59 0.54
CA LYS A 203 21.40 26.63 0.97
C LYS A 203 20.93 25.91 2.23
N HIS A 204 20.87 24.58 2.18
CA HIS A 204 20.55 23.72 3.33
C HIS A 204 21.86 23.21 3.91
N GLU A 205 22.21 23.64 5.11
CA GLU A 205 23.49 23.34 5.77
C GLU A 205 23.25 22.54 7.07
N PHE A 206 24.23 21.75 7.49
CA PHE A 206 24.22 20.97 8.76
C PHE A 206 23.03 20.01 8.92
N TYR A 207 22.60 19.38 7.82
CA TYR A 207 21.53 18.40 7.83
C TYR A 207 22.05 16.97 8.01
N ASP A 208 21.20 16.10 8.54
CA ASP A 208 21.35 14.65 8.49
C ASP A 208 20.82 14.13 7.15
N SER A 209 21.38 13.04 6.65
CA SER A 209 21.06 12.54 5.32
C SER A 209 20.88 11.02 5.32
N VAL A 210 19.85 10.55 4.62
CA VAL A 210 19.55 9.13 4.45
C VAL A 210 19.50 8.82 2.96
N LEU A 211 20.09 7.70 2.55
CA LEU A 211 20.02 7.21 1.18
C LEU A 211 18.71 6.43 0.99
N ALA A 212 17.84 6.89 0.09
CA ALA A 212 16.63 6.18 -0.29
C ALA A 212 16.92 5.27 -1.49
N VAL A 213 17.02 3.97 -1.26
CA VAL A 213 17.31 2.96 -2.31
C VAL A 213 16.00 2.37 -2.83
N PRO A 214 15.71 2.45 -4.15
CA PRO A 214 14.46 1.96 -4.71
C PRO A 214 14.50 0.46 -5.01
N TYR A 215 13.39 -0.20 -4.68
CA TYR A 215 13.07 -1.57 -5.03
C TYR A 215 11.79 -1.57 -5.87
N ASP A 216 11.89 -2.06 -7.10
CA ASP A 216 10.79 -2.08 -8.06
C ASP A 216 10.12 -3.47 -8.07
N THR A 217 8.84 -3.54 -7.70
CA THR A 217 7.99 -4.72 -7.85
C THR A 217 7.11 -4.57 -9.09
N PRO A 218 7.16 -5.51 -10.07
CA PRO A 218 6.30 -5.47 -11.24
C PRO A 218 4.86 -5.77 -10.85
N ILE A 219 3.92 -4.95 -11.33
CA ILE A 219 2.48 -5.19 -11.18
C ILE A 219 1.92 -5.59 -12.54
N ILE A 220 1.63 -6.88 -12.69
CA ILE A 220 1.22 -7.48 -13.96
C ILE A 220 -0.29 -7.28 -14.14
N GLY A 221 -0.69 -6.70 -15.27
CA GLY A 221 -2.09 -6.57 -15.67
C GLY A 221 -2.67 -7.90 -16.17
N TYR A 222 -3.96 -8.12 -15.93
CA TYR A 222 -4.63 -9.35 -16.34
C TYR A 222 -4.66 -9.50 -17.86
N ARG A 223 -3.84 -10.40 -18.40
CA ARG A 223 -3.83 -10.87 -19.79
C ARG A 223 -3.78 -9.75 -20.85
N ASN A 224 -3.03 -8.68 -20.58
CA ASN A 224 -2.95 -7.51 -21.47
C ASN A 224 -1.52 -6.98 -21.71
N ASN A 225 -0.49 -7.74 -21.30
CA ASN A 225 0.94 -7.39 -21.41
C ASN A 225 1.38 -6.09 -20.72
N THR A 226 0.49 -5.45 -19.97
CA THR A 226 0.82 -4.23 -19.25
C THR A 226 1.44 -4.57 -17.92
N VAL A 227 2.66 -4.07 -17.69
CA VAL A 227 3.33 -4.25 -16.41
C VAL A 227 3.73 -2.89 -15.85
N ASN A 228 3.00 -2.48 -14.82
CA ASN A 228 3.28 -1.27 -14.06
C ASN A 228 4.31 -1.56 -12.96
N THR A 229 4.60 -0.57 -12.12
CA THR A 229 5.64 -0.67 -11.09
C THR A 229 5.12 -0.12 -9.78
N LEU A 230 5.24 -0.92 -8.72
CA LEU A 230 5.25 -0.45 -7.35
C LEU A 230 6.71 -0.21 -6.97
N ARG A 231 7.07 1.02 -6.64
CA ARG A 231 8.39 1.38 -6.12
C ARG A 231 8.33 1.54 -4.62
N LEU A 232 9.17 0.78 -3.92
CA LEU A 232 9.32 0.81 -2.47
C LEU A 232 10.71 1.32 -2.12
N TRP A 233 10.80 2.20 -1.12
CA TRP A 233 12.06 2.81 -0.71
C TRP A 233 12.59 2.15 0.56
N SER A 234 13.84 1.67 0.50
CA SER A 234 14.62 1.25 1.66
C SER A 234 15.49 2.40 2.13
N ALA A 235 15.50 2.69 3.42
CA ALA A 235 16.38 3.67 4.03
C ALA A 235 17.72 2.99 4.33
N GLU A 236 18.80 3.53 3.78
CA GLU A 236 20.17 3.06 3.95
C GLU A 236 21.08 4.25 4.30
N THR A 237 22.30 3.98 4.79
CA THR A 237 23.30 5.02 5.00
C THR A 237 23.93 5.48 3.69
N ILE A 238 24.38 6.73 3.65
CA ILE A 238 25.19 7.23 2.53
C ILE A 238 26.60 6.67 2.58
N GLN A 239 27.19 6.60 3.78
CA GLN A 239 28.45 5.91 3.99
C GLN A 239 28.20 4.40 3.93
N LYS A 240 28.54 3.81 2.79
CA LYS A 240 28.63 2.35 2.62
C LYS A 240 29.96 1.79 3.12
N ASP A 241 30.94 2.68 3.34
CA ASP A 241 32.30 2.31 3.68
C ASP A 241 32.46 2.19 5.20
N PHE A 242 33.15 1.13 5.60
CA PHE A 242 33.56 0.88 6.96
C PHE A 242 34.50 1.99 7.44
N ASP A 243 34.11 2.73 8.48
CA ASP A 243 35.01 3.72 9.08
C ASP A 243 36.14 3.01 9.85
N TYR A 244 37.25 2.79 9.13
CA TYR A 244 38.47 2.24 9.70
C TYR A 244 39.02 3.05 10.88
N ALA A 245 38.78 4.37 10.93
CA ALA A 245 39.26 5.19 12.03
C ALA A 245 38.45 4.95 13.31
N LEU A 246 37.12 4.86 13.22
CA LEU A 246 36.28 4.45 14.36
C LEU A 246 36.58 3.02 14.80
N PHE A 247 36.77 2.11 13.85
CA PHE A 247 37.10 0.71 14.16
C PHE A 247 38.46 0.56 14.83
N ASN A 248 39.50 1.25 14.33
CA ASN A 248 40.84 1.21 14.93
C ASN A 248 40.91 1.91 16.30
N ARG A 249 39.96 2.80 16.61
CA ARG A 249 39.80 3.41 17.94
C ARG A 249 38.97 2.55 18.92
N GLY A 250 38.46 1.39 18.48
CA GLY A 250 37.61 0.53 19.31
C GLY A 250 36.17 1.05 19.49
N GLU A 251 35.76 2.04 18.70
CA GLU A 251 34.45 2.71 18.79
C GLU A 251 33.40 2.02 17.89
N TYR A 252 33.33 0.69 17.93
CA TYR A 252 32.51 -0.13 17.02
C TYR A 252 31.01 0.21 17.05
N LEU A 253 30.50 0.61 18.21
CA LEU A 253 29.07 0.90 18.40
C LEU A 253 28.63 2.18 17.68
N LYS A 254 29.53 3.16 17.52
CA LYS A 254 29.18 4.45 16.91
C LYS A 254 28.94 4.34 15.40
N SER A 255 29.72 3.53 14.69
CA SER A 255 29.49 3.30 13.25
C SER A 255 28.20 2.51 12.99
N ILE A 256 27.82 1.63 13.91
CA ILE A 256 26.56 0.88 13.85
C ILE A 256 25.35 1.77 14.18
N GLU A 257 25.51 2.75 15.08
CA GLU A 257 24.44 3.64 15.52
C GLU A 257 23.89 4.51 14.38
N GLU A 258 24.76 5.12 13.58
CA GLU A 258 24.34 5.92 12.41
C GLU A 258 23.57 5.06 11.40
N MET A 259 24.06 3.84 11.16
CA MET A 259 23.40 2.87 10.29
C MET A 259 22.03 2.47 10.80
N TYR A 260 21.94 2.13 12.08
CA TYR A 260 20.69 1.77 12.72
C TYR A 260 19.66 2.90 12.66
N ASN A 261 20.09 4.15 12.92
CA ASN A 261 19.23 5.32 12.89
C ASN A 261 18.65 5.59 11.50
N ALA A 262 19.45 5.43 10.44
CA ALA A 262 18.98 5.56 9.06
C ALA A 262 17.99 4.44 8.69
N GLU A 263 18.33 3.18 8.96
CA GLU A 263 17.52 2.02 8.59
C GLU A 263 16.18 1.96 9.34
N THR A 264 16.10 2.52 10.56
CA THR A 264 14.88 2.53 11.39
C THR A 264 13.67 3.12 10.65
N ILE A 265 13.89 4.05 9.72
CA ILE A 265 12.83 4.64 8.88
C ILE A 265 12.07 3.56 8.09
N SER A 266 12.74 2.54 7.56
CA SER A 266 12.11 1.48 6.78
C SER A 266 11.98 0.15 7.52
N GLN A 267 12.02 0.13 8.85
CA GLN A 267 11.86 -1.11 9.62
C GLN A 267 10.40 -1.52 9.78
N ILE A 268 9.58 -0.68 10.40
CA ILE A 268 8.19 -1.02 10.79
C ILE A 268 7.16 -0.03 10.25
N LEU A 269 5.98 -0.56 9.91
CA LEU A 269 4.82 0.21 9.50
C LEU A 269 4.08 0.73 10.75
N TYR A 270 3.76 2.02 10.77
CA TYR A 270 3.06 2.69 11.88
C TYR A 270 3.72 2.43 13.25
N PRO A 271 4.94 2.94 13.49
CA PRO A 271 5.58 2.85 14.80
C PRO A 271 4.68 3.46 15.87
N ASN A 272 4.83 2.98 17.12
CA ASN A 272 4.09 3.54 18.25
C ASN A 272 4.37 5.05 18.35
N SER A 273 3.32 5.86 18.44
CA SER A 273 3.40 7.34 18.41
C SER A 273 2.90 7.99 19.71
N ASP A 274 2.76 7.20 20.78
CA ASP A 274 2.40 7.72 22.11
C ASP A 274 3.50 8.62 22.68
N PHE A 275 4.77 8.32 22.37
CA PHE A 275 5.95 9.08 22.76
C PHE A 275 6.51 9.95 21.61
N GLU A 276 7.38 10.90 21.95
CA GLU A 276 7.86 11.94 21.03
C GLU A 276 8.73 11.38 19.90
N GLU A 277 9.64 10.46 20.23
CA GLU A 277 10.55 9.82 19.28
C GLU A 277 9.77 9.02 18.23
N GLY A 278 8.67 8.39 18.64
CA GLY A 278 7.76 7.66 17.76
C GLY A 278 7.02 8.56 16.78
N ARG A 279 6.57 9.74 17.26
CA ARG A 279 6.00 10.80 16.40
C ARG A 279 7.04 11.33 15.42
N LEU A 280 8.25 11.60 15.88
CA LEU A 280 9.35 12.05 15.03
C LEU A 280 9.69 11.02 13.95
N LEU A 281 9.79 9.74 14.31
CA LEU A 281 10.03 8.65 13.36
C LEU A 281 8.92 8.56 12.31
N ARG A 282 7.65 8.67 12.71
CA ARG A 282 6.52 8.67 11.76
C ARG A 282 6.59 9.85 10.79
N LEU A 283 6.95 11.05 11.25
CA LEU A 283 7.16 12.20 10.35
C LEU A 283 8.37 12.01 9.43
N LYS A 284 9.48 11.44 9.95
CA LYS A 284 10.65 11.05 9.13
C LYS A 284 10.26 10.07 8.04
N GLN A 285 9.49 9.03 8.38
CA GLN A 285 8.95 8.07 7.42
C GLN A 285 8.15 8.77 6.32
N GLN A 286 7.20 9.62 6.70
CA GLN A 286 6.35 10.34 5.74
C GLN A 286 7.17 11.16 4.76
N TYR A 287 8.10 11.97 5.26
CA TYR A 287 8.93 12.79 4.39
C TYR A 287 9.91 11.96 3.55
N PHE A 288 10.46 10.89 4.12
CA PHE A 288 11.42 10.01 3.44
C PHE A 288 10.90 9.50 2.09
N PHE A 289 9.77 8.80 2.09
CA PHE A 289 9.24 8.20 0.87
C PHE A 289 8.63 9.24 -0.09
N VAL A 290 8.13 10.35 0.47
CA VAL A 290 7.63 11.48 -0.30
C VAL A 290 8.76 12.13 -1.08
N SER A 291 9.84 12.54 -0.41
CA SER A 291 10.98 13.18 -1.06
C SER A 291 11.62 12.23 -2.07
N ALA A 292 11.86 10.98 -1.69
CA ALA A 292 12.42 10.00 -2.61
C ALA A 292 11.54 9.78 -3.85
N GLY A 293 10.23 9.66 -3.64
CA GLY A 293 9.23 9.50 -4.71
C GLY A 293 9.19 10.71 -5.66
N VAL A 294 9.04 11.91 -5.12
CA VAL A 294 8.92 13.15 -5.92
C VAL A 294 10.22 13.41 -6.69
N GLN A 295 11.39 13.34 -6.04
CA GLN A 295 12.70 13.47 -6.70
C GLN A 295 12.83 12.46 -7.85
N SER A 296 12.43 11.20 -7.63
CA SER A 296 12.49 10.17 -8.66
C SER A 296 11.56 10.46 -9.85
N ILE A 297 10.36 11.00 -9.60
CA ILE A 297 9.41 11.36 -10.65
C ILE A 297 9.93 12.55 -11.46
N VAL A 298 10.40 13.61 -10.78
CA VAL A 298 10.97 14.80 -11.43
C VAL A 298 12.19 14.42 -12.28
N ARG A 299 13.13 13.64 -11.74
CA ARG A 299 14.30 13.14 -12.48
C ARG A 299 13.89 12.36 -13.73
N ARG A 300 12.90 11.46 -13.63
CA ARG A 300 12.39 10.70 -14.77
C ARG A 300 11.75 11.62 -15.81
N TYR A 301 10.94 12.58 -15.37
CA TYR A 301 10.29 13.54 -16.26
C TYR A 301 11.32 14.38 -17.00
N LYS A 302 12.32 14.96 -16.31
CA LYS A 302 13.38 15.78 -16.92
C LYS A 302 14.18 15.00 -17.96
N LYS A 303 14.50 13.73 -17.69
CA LYS A 303 15.17 12.85 -18.67
C LYS A 303 14.37 12.63 -19.95
N LEU A 304 13.03 12.72 -19.89
CA LEU A 304 12.14 12.47 -21.03
C LEU A 304 11.75 13.74 -21.77
N TYR A 305 11.54 14.84 -21.05
CA TYR A 305 10.91 16.05 -21.59
C TYR A 305 11.79 17.31 -21.49
N GLY A 306 12.83 17.31 -20.66
CA GLY A 306 13.70 18.46 -20.41
C GLY A 306 13.04 19.55 -19.57
N ASP A 307 12.02 20.22 -20.11
CA ASP A 307 11.35 21.37 -19.51
C ASP A 307 10.24 20.98 -18.51
N ILE A 308 10.42 21.43 -17.26
CA ILE A 308 9.53 21.17 -16.12
C ILE A 308 8.21 21.95 -16.18
N SER A 309 8.09 22.96 -17.04
CA SER A 309 6.92 23.86 -17.11
C SER A 309 5.60 23.14 -17.44
N HIS A 310 5.68 21.96 -18.05
CA HIS A 310 4.53 21.12 -18.43
C HIS A 310 4.39 19.84 -17.60
N PHE A 311 4.99 19.80 -16.41
CA PHE A 311 4.98 18.63 -15.52
C PHE A 311 3.57 18.08 -15.25
N ASP A 312 2.59 18.95 -14.99
CA ASP A 312 1.21 18.59 -14.66
C ASP A 312 0.43 17.97 -15.84
N THR A 313 0.92 18.11 -17.06
CA THR A 313 0.30 17.53 -18.26
C THR A 313 0.66 16.05 -18.42
N HIS A 314 1.85 15.63 -17.99
CA HIS A 314 2.33 14.25 -18.10
C HIS A 314 2.35 13.48 -16.78
N ILE A 315 2.20 14.17 -15.64
CA ILE A 315 2.26 13.56 -14.31
C ILE A 315 0.99 13.89 -13.53
N ALA A 316 0.39 12.87 -12.92
CA ALA A 316 -0.62 13.02 -11.88
C ALA A 316 -0.14 12.30 -10.61
N ILE A 317 -0.24 12.95 -9.46
CA ILE A 317 0.10 12.37 -8.16
C ILE A 317 -1.16 12.27 -7.31
N GLN A 318 -1.48 11.05 -6.88
CA GLN A 318 -2.54 10.81 -5.91
C GLN A 318 -1.92 10.61 -4.53
N ILE A 319 -2.32 11.44 -3.56
CA ILE A 319 -1.97 11.27 -2.15
C ILE A 319 -3.11 10.56 -1.41
N ASN A 320 -2.78 9.40 -0.83
CA ASN A 320 -3.72 8.51 -0.16
C ASN A 320 -3.73 8.77 1.35
N ASP A 321 -4.80 9.39 1.83
CA ASP A 321 -4.89 9.97 3.18
C ASP A 321 -3.85 11.10 3.41
N THR A 322 -3.68 11.56 4.64
CA THR A 322 -2.79 12.70 4.96
C THR A 322 -1.30 12.37 4.97
N HIS A 323 -0.92 11.09 5.07
CA HIS A 323 0.47 10.66 5.19
C HIS A 323 1.40 11.23 4.10
N PRO A 324 1.00 11.27 2.80
CA PRO A 324 1.83 11.81 1.73
C PRO A 324 1.52 13.28 1.43
N ALA A 325 0.83 14.03 2.30
CA ALA A 325 0.51 15.44 2.04
C ALA A 325 1.77 16.32 1.85
N LEU A 326 2.93 15.86 2.34
CA LEU A 326 4.23 16.49 2.12
C LEU A 326 4.68 16.48 0.65
N VAL A 327 4.02 15.71 -0.25
CA VAL A 327 4.26 15.81 -1.70
C VAL A 327 4.09 17.24 -2.19
N ILE A 328 3.12 17.97 -1.63
CA ILE A 328 2.81 19.35 -2.01
C ILE A 328 4.01 20.27 -1.76
N PRO A 329 4.49 20.45 -0.51
CA PRO A 329 5.62 21.33 -0.25
C PRO A 329 6.96 20.78 -0.78
N GLU A 330 7.14 19.47 -0.94
CA GLU A 330 8.37 18.92 -1.53
C GLU A 330 8.45 19.17 -3.04
N LEU A 331 7.34 19.03 -3.77
CA LEU A 331 7.30 19.40 -5.18
C LEU A 331 7.54 20.90 -5.34
N MET A 332 6.95 21.73 -4.47
CA MET A 332 7.25 23.16 -4.42
C MET A 332 8.74 23.43 -4.16
N ARG A 333 9.37 22.72 -3.21
CA ARG A 333 10.79 22.87 -2.90
C ARG A 333 11.65 22.62 -4.14
N ILE A 334 11.43 21.52 -4.85
CA ILE A 334 12.19 21.19 -6.06
C ILE A 334 11.97 22.25 -7.15
N LEU A 335 10.72 22.64 -7.39
CA LEU A 335 10.38 23.61 -8.43
C LEU A 335 10.95 25.02 -8.15
N LEU A 336 10.99 25.43 -6.89
CA LEU A 336 11.53 26.73 -6.47
C LEU A 336 13.05 26.70 -6.40
N ASP A 337 13.59 25.77 -5.61
CA ASP A 337 14.99 25.81 -5.16
C ASP A 337 15.93 25.21 -6.20
N GLU A 338 15.50 24.15 -6.91
CA GLU A 338 16.33 23.44 -7.89
C GLU A 338 16.04 23.88 -9.33
N GLU A 339 14.76 24.04 -9.68
CA GLU A 339 14.37 24.46 -11.05
C GLU A 339 14.27 26.00 -11.21
N GLY A 340 14.29 26.76 -10.11
CA GLY A 340 14.31 28.22 -10.15
C GLY A 340 13.02 28.88 -10.64
N LEU A 341 11.87 28.21 -10.52
CA LEU A 341 10.59 28.80 -10.89
C LEU A 341 10.14 29.86 -9.89
N SER A 342 9.37 30.84 -10.36
CA SER A 342 8.61 31.74 -9.49
C SER A 342 7.54 30.97 -8.70
N TRP A 343 7.17 31.48 -7.52
CA TRP A 343 6.11 30.90 -6.69
C TRP A 343 4.82 30.56 -7.46
N ASP A 344 4.27 31.50 -8.22
CA ASP A 344 2.97 31.31 -8.88
C ASP A 344 3.01 30.19 -9.93
N LYS A 345 4.12 30.08 -10.68
CA LYS A 345 4.34 28.98 -11.62
C LYS A 345 4.46 27.64 -10.90
N ALA A 346 5.29 27.57 -9.86
CA ALA A 346 5.50 26.35 -9.07
C ALA A 346 4.20 25.87 -8.39
N TRP A 347 3.45 26.81 -7.81
CA TRP A 347 2.16 26.54 -7.15
C TRP A 347 1.09 26.10 -8.15
N GLY A 348 1.05 26.73 -9.32
CA GLY A 348 0.17 26.34 -10.42
C GLY A 348 0.45 24.90 -10.91
N ILE A 349 1.71 24.52 -11.08
CA ILE A 349 2.08 23.14 -11.44
C ILE A 349 1.66 22.18 -10.33
N THR A 350 2.06 22.46 -9.09
CA THR A 350 1.81 21.59 -7.93
C THR A 350 0.31 21.32 -7.74
N THR A 351 -0.50 22.37 -7.72
CA THR A 351 -1.95 22.26 -7.54
C THR A 351 -2.67 21.60 -8.71
N ARG A 352 -2.08 21.53 -9.92
CA ARG A 352 -2.64 20.78 -11.06
C ARG A 352 -2.16 19.33 -11.13
N THR A 353 -1.02 19.02 -10.51
CA THR A 353 -0.46 17.67 -10.44
C THR A 353 -1.09 16.83 -9.33
N VAL A 354 -1.33 17.40 -8.14
CA VAL A 354 -1.67 16.65 -6.92
C VAL A 354 -3.19 16.52 -6.72
N SER A 355 -3.62 15.34 -6.26
CA SER A 355 -5.00 14.98 -5.94
C SER A 355 -5.08 14.24 -4.60
N TYR A 356 -6.09 14.51 -3.78
CA TYR A 356 -6.20 13.99 -2.40
C TYR A 356 -7.42 13.08 -2.22
N THR A 357 -7.20 11.87 -1.69
CA THR A 357 -8.27 11.00 -1.19
C THR A 357 -8.29 11.02 0.33
N ASN A 358 -9.44 11.35 0.92
CA ASN A 358 -9.67 11.21 2.36
C ASN A 358 -10.36 9.87 2.68
N HIS A 359 -9.85 9.17 3.70
CA HIS A 359 -10.35 7.87 4.16
C HIS A 359 -10.97 7.90 5.58
N THR A 360 -11.07 9.07 6.21
CA THR A 360 -11.54 9.22 7.59
C THR A 360 -12.48 10.40 7.76
N ILE A 361 -13.59 10.16 8.44
CA ILE A 361 -14.53 11.20 8.89
C ILE A 361 -14.27 11.66 10.33
N LEU A 362 -13.37 10.99 11.05
CA LEU A 362 -13.04 11.30 12.44
C LEU A 362 -11.98 12.42 12.48
N PRO A 363 -12.32 13.64 12.95
CA PRO A 363 -11.38 14.75 12.99
C PRO A 363 -10.14 14.45 13.83
N GLU A 364 -10.27 13.65 14.89
CA GLU A 364 -9.17 13.21 15.76
C GLU A 364 -8.17 12.28 15.05
N ALA A 365 -8.59 11.64 13.95
CA ALA A 365 -7.72 10.78 13.15
C ALA A 365 -6.98 11.55 12.04
N MET A 366 -7.29 12.83 11.85
CA MET A 366 -6.57 13.67 10.88
C MET A 366 -5.25 14.15 11.46
N GLU A 367 -4.15 13.87 10.76
CA GLU A 367 -2.81 14.13 11.27
C GLU A 367 -2.55 15.63 11.48
N LYS A 368 -2.02 15.95 12.66
CA LYS A 368 -1.53 17.26 13.07
C LYS A 368 -0.13 17.09 13.66
N TRP A 369 0.79 17.96 13.27
CA TRP A 369 2.17 17.92 13.76
C TRP A 369 2.49 19.18 14.54
N ASN A 370 3.10 19.04 15.71
CA ASN A 370 3.56 20.20 16.47
C ASN A 370 4.57 21.01 15.63
N ILE A 371 4.44 22.33 15.65
CA ILE A 371 5.24 23.23 14.81
C ILE A 371 6.74 23.11 15.11
N ASP A 372 7.14 23.04 16.37
CA ASP A 372 8.56 23.01 16.75
C ASP A 372 9.23 21.72 16.29
N MET A 373 8.57 20.57 16.51
CA MET A 373 9.02 19.28 15.98
C MET A 373 9.15 19.31 14.45
N PHE A 374 8.12 19.83 13.77
CA PHE A 374 8.10 19.86 12.32
C PHE A 374 9.18 20.79 11.74
N LYS A 375 9.30 22.00 12.30
CA LYS A 375 10.29 23.01 11.89
C LYS A 375 11.72 22.54 12.15
N SER A 376 11.95 21.88 13.29
CA SER A 376 13.26 21.32 13.61
C SER A 376 13.64 20.20 12.66
N LEU A 377 12.70 19.34 12.26
CA LEU A 377 13.00 18.21 11.39
C LEU A 377 13.06 18.61 9.91
N LEU A 378 12.19 19.49 9.45
CA LEU A 378 11.99 19.82 8.03
C LEU A 378 11.92 21.35 7.82
N PRO A 379 13.01 22.09 8.10
CA PRO A 379 12.96 23.55 8.16
C PRO A 379 12.53 24.20 6.84
N ARG A 380 13.07 23.75 5.69
CA ARG A 380 12.68 24.32 4.38
C ARG A 380 11.23 24.00 4.01
N ILE A 381 10.79 22.77 4.25
CA ILE A 381 9.42 22.34 3.99
C ILE A 381 8.45 23.14 4.85
N PHE A 382 8.79 23.38 6.11
CA PHE A 382 8.00 24.24 6.99
C PHE A 382 7.90 25.68 6.48
N MET A 383 9.00 26.28 6.00
CA MET A 383 8.96 27.62 5.39
C MET A 383 7.98 27.69 4.21
N ILE A 384 8.00 26.67 3.34
CA ILE A 384 7.08 26.57 2.19
C ILE A 384 5.63 26.40 2.68
N ILE A 385 5.37 25.52 3.64
CA ILE A 385 4.03 25.34 4.22
C ILE A 385 3.53 26.65 4.84
N ASN A 386 4.39 27.39 5.54
CA ASN A 386 4.04 28.66 6.15
C ASN A 386 3.69 29.72 5.09
N GLU A 387 4.42 29.77 3.98
CA GLU A 387 4.09 30.67 2.87
C GLU A 387 2.79 30.26 2.16
N ILE A 388 2.53 28.95 1.99
CA ILE A 388 1.22 28.46 1.50
C ILE A 388 0.10 28.93 2.44
N ASN A 389 0.30 28.76 3.75
CA ASN A 389 -0.66 29.18 4.77
C ASN A 389 -0.93 30.68 4.70
N GLU A 390 0.12 31.50 4.60
CA GLU A 390 -0.01 32.95 4.57
C GLU A 390 -0.77 33.43 3.33
N LYS A 391 -0.42 32.93 2.14
CA LYS A 391 -1.14 33.28 0.91
C LYS A 391 -2.59 32.83 0.96
N PHE A 392 -2.86 31.64 1.48
CA PHE A 392 -4.23 31.12 1.62
C PHE A 392 -5.04 31.94 2.64
N CYS A 393 -4.47 32.27 3.81
CA CYS A 393 -5.13 33.11 4.80
C CYS A 393 -5.44 34.51 4.24
N ARG A 394 -4.55 35.11 3.42
CA ARG A 394 -4.84 36.38 2.73
C ARG A 394 -6.00 36.26 1.76
N GLU A 395 -6.10 35.18 0.98
CA GLU A 395 -7.25 34.90 0.12
C GLU A 395 -8.54 34.79 0.95
N LEU A 396 -8.49 34.09 2.08
CA LEU A 396 -9.62 33.93 2.98
C LEU A 396 -10.04 35.25 3.64
N TRP A 397 -9.10 36.11 4.03
CA TRP A 397 -9.38 37.45 4.58
C TRP A 397 -10.12 38.32 3.59
N GLN A 398 -9.72 38.30 2.32
CA GLN A 398 -10.38 39.08 1.26
C GLN A 398 -11.81 38.56 0.97
N ARG A 399 -12.03 37.24 1.12
CA ARG A 399 -13.31 36.61 0.77
C ARG A 399 -14.31 36.54 1.92
N TYR A 400 -13.83 36.45 3.16
CA TYR A 400 -14.63 36.26 4.37
C TYR A 400 -14.29 37.33 5.42
N GLU A 401 -14.32 38.60 5.01
CA GLU A 401 -14.00 39.73 5.87
C GLU A 401 -14.87 39.71 7.15
N GLY A 402 -14.21 39.72 8.32
CA GLY A 402 -14.87 39.68 9.63
C GLY A 402 -15.20 38.29 10.19
N ASP A 403 -15.11 37.21 9.39
CA ASP A 403 -15.37 35.84 9.85
C ASP A 403 -14.08 35.11 10.29
N TRP A 404 -13.48 35.62 11.36
CA TRP A 404 -12.19 35.15 11.88
C TRP A 404 -12.21 33.67 12.31
N VAL A 405 -13.36 33.19 12.79
CA VAL A 405 -13.53 31.80 13.21
C VAL A 405 -13.40 30.87 12.02
N LYS A 406 -14.08 31.18 10.91
CA LYS A 406 -14.00 30.40 9.68
C LYS A 406 -12.60 30.39 9.07
N ILE A 407 -11.93 31.53 9.08
CA ILE A 407 -10.53 31.62 8.61
C ILE A 407 -9.61 30.75 9.48
N SER A 408 -9.72 30.85 10.81
CA SER A 408 -8.95 30.03 11.75
C SER A 408 -9.21 28.53 11.58
N ASN A 409 -10.46 28.14 11.32
CA ASN A 409 -10.84 26.75 11.06
C ASN A 409 -10.24 26.19 9.78
N MET A 410 -9.94 27.03 8.78
CA MET A 410 -9.33 26.60 7.52
C MET A 410 -7.81 26.76 7.48
N ALA A 411 -7.20 27.49 8.43
CA ALA A 411 -5.75 27.71 8.46
C ALA A 411 -4.97 26.38 8.44
N ILE A 412 -3.91 26.32 7.65
CA ILE A 412 -3.03 25.14 7.55
C ILE A 412 -2.11 25.07 8.76
N VAL A 413 -1.60 26.23 9.20
CA VAL A 413 -0.76 26.38 10.38
C VAL A 413 -1.54 27.20 11.40
N GLY A 414 -1.79 26.62 12.57
CA GLY A 414 -2.59 27.26 13.62
C GLY A 414 -2.69 26.38 14.86
N ASP A 415 -3.00 26.99 16.00
CA ASP A 415 -3.15 26.31 17.30
C ASP A 415 -1.89 25.54 17.75
N GLY A 416 -0.70 25.95 17.29
CA GLY A 416 0.57 25.25 17.58
C GLY A 416 0.84 24.03 16.69
N TYR A 417 0.02 23.81 15.65
CA TYR A 417 0.12 22.64 14.77
C TYR A 417 0.13 22.98 13.28
N VAL A 418 0.74 22.10 12.49
CA VAL A 418 0.54 21.96 11.05
C VAL A 418 -0.57 20.94 10.81
N LYS A 419 -1.67 21.35 10.20
CA LYS A 419 -2.88 20.55 9.95
C LYS A 419 -2.80 19.90 8.55
N MET A 420 -2.43 18.63 8.48
CA MET A 420 -2.05 17.98 7.21
C MET A 420 -3.22 17.80 6.24
N ALA A 421 -4.43 17.56 6.75
CA ALA A 421 -5.64 17.50 5.94
C ALA A 421 -5.93 18.86 5.26
N HIS A 422 -5.64 19.98 5.94
CA HIS A 422 -5.85 21.32 5.38
C HIS A 422 -4.84 21.58 4.27
N LEU A 423 -3.56 21.27 4.51
CA LEU A 423 -2.52 21.32 3.48
C LEU A 423 -2.91 20.50 2.24
N ALA A 424 -3.39 19.27 2.44
CA ALA A 424 -3.82 18.38 1.36
C ALA A 424 -4.98 18.96 0.54
N VAL A 425 -6.00 19.53 1.19
CA VAL A 425 -7.15 20.15 0.51
C VAL A 425 -6.75 21.41 -0.27
N VAL A 426 -5.93 22.27 0.33
CA VAL A 426 -5.49 23.54 -0.29
C VAL A 426 -4.57 23.25 -1.48
N GLY A 427 -3.58 22.38 -1.32
CA GLY A 427 -2.58 22.08 -2.35
C GLY A 427 -2.98 21.06 -3.41
N SER A 428 -4.21 20.53 -3.37
CA SER A 428 -4.71 19.57 -4.37
C SER A 428 -5.71 20.18 -5.36
N LYS A 429 -5.68 19.65 -6.58
CA LYS A 429 -6.66 19.95 -7.65
C LYS A 429 -8.06 19.47 -7.28
N THR A 430 -8.13 18.28 -6.71
CA THR A 430 -9.37 17.56 -6.42
C THR A 430 -9.25 16.84 -5.08
N VAL A 431 -10.37 16.75 -4.38
CA VAL A 431 -10.52 16.05 -3.12
C VAL A 431 -11.65 15.03 -3.27
N ASN A 432 -11.40 13.76 -2.95
CA ASN A 432 -12.46 12.75 -2.99
C ASN A 432 -12.61 11.98 -1.70
N GLY A 433 -13.86 11.68 -1.35
CA GLY A 433 -14.20 10.65 -0.38
C GLY A 433 -14.40 9.30 -1.07
N VAL A 434 -14.60 8.27 -0.24
CA VAL A 434 -14.47 6.84 -0.63
C VAL A 434 -15.80 6.08 -0.69
N ALA A 435 -16.90 6.78 -0.40
CA ALA A 435 -18.27 6.30 -0.51
C ALA A 435 -19.21 7.52 -0.53
N LYS A 436 -20.38 7.40 -1.15
CA LYS A 436 -21.34 8.51 -1.27
C LYS A 436 -21.64 9.16 0.08
N ILE A 437 -22.02 8.36 1.08
CA ILE A 437 -22.33 8.86 2.43
C ILE A 437 -21.11 9.50 3.11
N HIS A 438 -19.93 8.90 2.93
CA HIS A 438 -18.67 9.43 3.45
C HIS A 438 -18.37 10.82 2.86
N THR A 439 -18.48 10.96 1.54
CA THR A 439 -18.29 12.25 0.86
C THR A 439 -19.31 13.29 1.30
N GLU A 440 -20.57 12.91 1.53
CA GLU A 440 -21.58 13.84 2.04
C GLU A 440 -21.26 14.32 3.46
N ILE A 441 -20.78 13.44 4.34
CA ILE A 441 -20.31 13.82 5.68
C ILE A 441 -19.12 14.78 5.60
N LEU A 442 -18.17 14.53 4.71
CA LEU A 442 -17.04 15.45 4.48
C LEU A 442 -17.52 16.83 4.06
N LYS A 443 -18.43 16.91 3.07
CA LYS A 443 -18.94 18.18 2.55
C LYS A 443 -19.80 18.95 3.55
N LYS A 444 -20.59 18.27 4.37
CA LYS A 444 -21.59 18.90 5.24
C LYS A 444 -21.11 19.15 6.66
N GLN A 445 -20.11 18.40 7.13
CA GLN A 445 -19.70 18.43 8.54
C GLN A 445 -18.19 18.64 8.69
N VAL A 446 -17.37 17.72 8.18
CA VAL A 446 -15.95 17.64 8.54
C VAL A 446 -15.10 18.71 7.83
N MET A 447 -15.41 18.97 6.56
CA MET A 447 -14.69 19.92 5.70
C MET A 447 -15.66 20.92 5.06
N SER A 448 -16.71 21.29 5.79
CA SER A 448 -17.78 22.16 5.28
C SER A 448 -17.27 23.53 4.84
N ASP A 449 -16.38 24.15 5.61
CA ASP A 449 -15.79 25.44 5.27
C ASP A 449 -14.95 25.36 3.98
N PHE A 450 -14.14 24.31 3.83
CA PHE A 450 -13.41 24.05 2.60
C PHE A 450 -14.33 23.76 1.41
N TYR A 451 -15.42 23.03 1.60
CA TYR A 451 -16.39 22.76 0.55
C TYR A 451 -17.09 24.05 0.10
N ASN A 452 -17.47 24.92 1.04
CA ASN A 452 -18.07 26.23 0.74
C ASN A 452 -17.10 27.13 -0.04
N HIS A 453 -15.80 27.07 0.29
CA HIS A 453 -14.78 27.84 -0.38
C HIS A 453 -14.39 27.27 -1.77
N TYR A 454 -14.27 25.94 -1.87
CA TYR A 454 -13.87 25.19 -3.08
C TYR A 454 -14.90 24.11 -3.49
N PRO A 455 -16.14 24.47 -3.87
CA PRO A 455 -17.20 23.48 -4.12
C PRO A 455 -16.88 22.50 -5.24
N CYS A 456 -16.18 22.96 -6.28
CA CYS A 456 -15.82 22.14 -7.45
C CYS A 456 -14.67 21.14 -7.18
N LYS A 457 -13.93 21.27 -6.06
CA LYS A 457 -12.85 20.33 -5.74
C LYS A 457 -13.38 18.98 -5.24
N PHE A 458 -14.52 18.96 -4.55
CA PHE A 458 -15.00 17.79 -3.82
C PHE A 458 -15.84 16.83 -4.66
N ASN A 459 -15.42 15.58 -4.77
CA ASN A 459 -16.16 14.51 -5.45
C ASN A 459 -16.15 13.18 -4.70
N ASN A 460 -16.80 12.16 -5.28
CA ASN A 460 -16.88 10.81 -4.73
C ASN A 460 -16.20 9.82 -5.68
N LYS A 461 -15.43 8.90 -5.11
CA LYS A 461 -14.92 7.70 -5.77
C LYS A 461 -15.16 6.53 -4.83
N THR A 462 -16.27 5.81 -5.05
CA THR A 462 -16.60 4.65 -4.22
C THR A 462 -15.51 3.60 -4.35
N ASN A 463 -14.99 3.11 -3.22
CA ASN A 463 -13.97 2.07 -3.20
C ASN A 463 -14.43 0.80 -3.94
N GLY A 464 -13.47 0.05 -4.45
CA GLY A 464 -13.69 -1.24 -5.08
C GLY A 464 -12.62 -2.26 -4.68
N VAL A 465 -12.82 -3.51 -5.10
CA VAL A 465 -11.87 -4.60 -4.94
C VAL A 465 -11.59 -5.23 -6.30
N THR A 466 -10.39 -5.76 -6.50
CA THR A 466 -10.08 -6.52 -7.72
C THR A 466 -10.71 -7.91 -7.66
N HIS A 467 -11.59 -8.24 -8.61
CA HIS A 467 -12.16 -9.59 -8.73
C HIS A 467 -11.14 -10.64 -9.18
N ARG A 468 -9.97 -10.24 -9.68
CA ARG A 468 -8.91 -11.18 -10.06
C ARG A 468 -8.39 -11.93 -8.82
N ARG A 469 -8.09 -11.19 -7.75
CA ARG A 469 -7.72 -11.82 -6.47
C ARG A 469 -8.95 -12.33 -5.70
N TRP A 470 -9.96 -11.48 -5.52
CA TRP A 470 -11.06 -11.74 -4.60
C TRP A 470 -12.16 -12.67 -5.14
N LEU A 471 -12.05 -13.12 -6.39
CA LEU A 471 -12.99 -14.07 -6.99
C LEU A 471 -12.27 -15.12 -7.85
N LEU A 472 -11.48 -14.72 -8.87
CA LEU A 472 -10.80 -15.69 -9.75
C LEU A 472 -9.79 -16.56 -9.00
N GLN A 473 -8.90 -15.94 -8.21
CA GLN A 473 -7.92 -16.65 -7.39
C GLN A 473 -8.59 -17.26 -6.15
N ALA A 474 -9.33 -16.47 -5.37
CA ALA A 474 -9.85 -16.90 -4.08
C ALA A 474 -10.96 -17.95 -4.15
N ASN A 475 -11.67 -18.07 -5.28
CA ASN A 475 -12.76 -19.02 -5.43
C ASN A 475 -12.89 -19.52 -6.88
N PRO A 476 -11.94 -20.37 -7.34
CA PRO A 476 -11.91 -20.87 -8.71
C PRO A 476 -13.16 -21.70 -9.04
N GLY A 477 -13.72 -22.44 -8.08
CA GLY A 477 -14.97 -23.18 -8.26
C GLY A 477 -16.16 -22.27 -8.59
N LEU A 478 -16.34 -21.18 -7.84
CA LEU A 478 -17.38 -20.19 -8.12
C LEU A 478 -17.13 -19.46 -9.44
N SER A 479 -15.88 -19.08 -9.70
CA SER A 479 -15.49 -18.42 -10.95
C SER A 479 -15.76 -19.29 -12.18
N GLY A 480 -15.51 -20.60 -12.07
CA GLY A 480 -15.84 -21.59 -13.07
C GLY A 480 -17.35 -21.69 -13.31
N LEU A 481 -18.16 -21.76 -12.24
CA LEU A 481 -19.62 -21.76 -12.35
C LEU A 481 -20.16 -20.49 -13.02
N ILE A 482 -19.68 -19.32 -12.63
CA ILE A 482 -20.07 -18.04 -13.24
C ILE A 482 -19.74 -18.06 -14.74
N THR A 483 -18.51 -18.45 -15.09
CA THR A 483 -18.06 -18.52 -16.48
C THR A 483 -18.87 -19.51 -17.31
N ALA A 484 -19.21 -20.67 -16.76
CA ALA A 484 -20.05 -21.66 -17.43
C ALA A 484 -21.50 -21.18 -17.65
N SER A 485 -21.97 -20.25 -16.81
CA SER A 485 -23.35 -19.75 -16.86
C SER A 485 -23.49 -18.54 -17.77
N ILE A 486 -22.65 -17.51 -17.59
CA ILE A 486 -22.78 -16.22 -18.30
C ILE A 486 -21.63 -15.93 -19.29
N GLY A 487 -20.74 -16.89 -19.52
CA GLY A 487 -19.55 -16.77 -20.38
C GLY A 487 -18.38 -16.04 -19.72
N GLN A 488 -17.21 -15.96 -20.39
CA GLN A 488 -15.97 -15.39 -19.81
C GLN A 488 -15.95 -13.85 -19.71
N LYS A 489 -16.89 -13.14 -20.37
CA LYS A 489 -16.82 -11.68 -20.54
C LYS A 489 -16.82 -10.90 -19.22
N TRP A 490 -17.42 -11.44 -18.15
CA TRP A 490 -17.47 -10.81 -16.83
C TRP A 490 -16.08 -10.54 -16.24
N VAL A 491 -15.06 -11.30 -16.65
CA VAL A 491 -13.68 -11.10 -16.19
C VAL A 491 -13.11 -9.76 -16.64
N TYR A 492 -13.49 -9.28 -17.82
CA TYR A 492 -13.08 -7.97 -18.33
C TYR A 492 -14.14 -6.90 -18.02
N HIS A 493 -15.40 -7.30 -17.89
CA HIS A 493 -16.53 -6.41 -17.61
C HIS A 493 -17.33 -6.92 -16.39
N PRO A 494 -16.88 -6.67 -15.16
CA PRO A 494 -17.51 -7.23 -13.95
C PRO A 494 -18.97 -6.79 -13.74
N GLY A 495 -19.45 -5.76 -14.45
CA GLY A 495 -20.87 -5.41 -14.49
C GLY A 495 -21.77 -6.52 -15.06
N ASP A 496 -21.23 -7.43 -15.87
CA ASP A 496 -21.96 -8.58 -16.43
C ASP A 496 -22.42 -9.58 -15.36
N LEU A 497 -21.90 -9.50 -14.12
CA LEU A 497 -22.36 -10.33 -13.01
C LEU A 497 -23.86 -10.14 -12.70
N VAL A 498 -24.47 -9.03 -13.12
CA VAL A 498 -25.92 -8.83 -13.02
C VAL A 498 -26.74 -9.90 -13.75
N LYS A 499 -26.17 -10.53 -14.79
CA LYS A 499 -26.81 -11.63 -15.55
C LYS A 499 -27.05 -12.88 -14.69
N LEU A 500 -26.37 -12.99 -13.54
CA LEU A 500 -26.61 -14.09 -12.59
C LEU A 500 -28.01 -14.01 -11.95
N GLU A 501 -28.69 -12.85 -12.01
CA GLU A 501 -30.07 -12.72 -11.54
C GLU A 501 -31.05 -13.64 -12.27
N ASP A 502 -30.75 -14.02 -13.52
CA ASP A 502 -31.54 -14.97 -14.31
C ASP A 502 -31.55 -16.37 -13.68
N TYR A 503 -30.53 -16.71 -12.87
CA TYR A 503 -30.36 -18.02 -12.23
C TYR A 503 -30.85 -18.07 -10.78
N LYS A 504 -31.46 -16.99 -10.26
CA LYS A 504 -31.88 -16.91 -8.85
C LYS A 504 -32.85 -18.01 -8.40
N PHE A 505 -33.58 -18.61 -9.34
CA PHE A 505 -34.54 -19.70 -9.10
C PHE A 505 -34.18 -20.98 -9.90
N ASP A 506 -33.01 -21.03 -10.55
CA ASP A 506 -32.54 -22.21 -11.24
C ASP A 506 -32.01 -23.22 -10.21
N SER A 507 -32.72 -24.33 -10.02
CA SER A 507 -32.37 -25.34 -9.01
C SER A 507 -31.01 -25.98 -9.25
N VAL A 508 -30.62 -26.20 -10.52
CA VAL A 508 -29.34 -26.82 -10.88
C VAL A 508 -28.19 -25.86 -10.58
N PHE A 509 -28.36 -24.57 -10.90
CA PHE A 509 -27.38 -23.55 -10.54
C PHE A 509 -27.23 -23.42 -9.03
N LEU A 510 -28.33 -23.37 -8.29
CA LEU A 510 -28.34 -23.24 -6.83
C LEU A 510 -27.72 -24.46 -6.14
N GLU A 511 -27.95 -25.67 -6.64
CA GLU A 511 -27.32 -26.90 -6.13
C GLU A 511 -25.79 -26.87 -6.32
N LYS A 512 -25.31 -26.50 -7.52
CA LYS A 512 -23.87 -26.33 -7.79
C LYS A 512 -23.25 -25.25 -6.91
N LEU A 513 -23.92 -24.11 -6.75
CA LEU A 513 -23.48 -23.01 -5.90
C LEU A 513 -23.36 -23.45 -4.43
N SER A 514 -24.35 -24.20 -3.94
CA SER A 514 -24.35 -24.77 -2.58
C SER A 514 -23.19 -25.76 -2.40
N GLY A 515 -22.97 -26.66 -3.36
CA GLY A 515 -21.85 -27.60 -3.35
C GLY A 515 -20.48 -26.89 -3.29
N ILE A 516 -20.28 -25.84 -4.10
CA ILE A 516 -19.07 -25.02 -4.06
C ILE A 516 -18.89 -24.37 -2.68
N LYS A 517 -19.96 -23.80 -2.10
CA LYS A 517 -19.89 -23.21 -0.76
C LYS A 517 -19.51 -24.25 0.29
N ARG A 518 -20.11 -25.44 0.25
CA ARG A 518 -19.79 -26.54 1.18
C ARG A 518 -18.33 -26.97 1.06
N ASN A 519 -17.83 -27.17 -0.16
CA ASN A 519 -16.43 -27.55 -0.38
C ASN A 519 -15.46 -26.49 0.15
N ASN A 520 -15.75 -25.19 -0.06
CA ASN A 520 -14.93 -24.12 0.49
C ASN A 520 -14.95 -24.07 2.03
N LYS A 521 -16.07 -24.46 2.66
CA LYS A 521 -16.13 -24.60 4.13
C LYS A 521 -15.27 -25.77 4.60
N ILE A 522 -15.33 -26.92 3.92
CA ILE A 522 -14.51 -28.09 4.23
C ILE A 522 -13.02 -27.76 4.13
N ALA A 523 -12.59 -27.11 3.05
CA ALA A 523 -11.20 -26.67 2.89
C ALA A 523 -10.75 -25.74 4.04
N LEU A 524 -11.61 -24.80 4.46
CA LEU A 524 -11.31 -23.94 5.62
C LEU A 524 -11.22 -24.73 6.94
N ILE A 525 -12.06 -25.76 7.12
CA ILE A 525 -12.02 -26.61 8.32
C ILE A 525 -10.72 -27.40 8.36
N GLU A 526 -10.28 -27.96 7.23
CA GLU A 526 -9.02 -28.69 7.12
C GLU A 526 -7.83 -27.78 7.49
N GLU A 527 -7.81 -26.55 6.96
CA GLU A 527 -6.80 -25.56 7.29
C GLU A 527 -6.80 -25.18 8.78
N LEU A 528 -7.98 -24.89 9.35
CA LEU A 528 -8.11 -24.54 10.76
C LEU A 528 -7.76 -25.72 11.69
N LYS A 529 -8.04 -26.95 11.28
CA LYS A 529 -7.63 -28.16 11.99
C LYS A 529 -6.11 -28.32 11.98
N ASN A 530 -5.46 -28.07 10.85
CA ASN A 530 -4.00 -28.15 10.75
C ASN A 530 -3.30 -27.07 11.60
N ILE A 531 -3.87 -25.86 11.68
CA ILE A 531 -3.25 -24.74 12.41
C ILE A 531 -3.57 -24.76 13.91
N TYR A 532 -4.83 -25.04 14.29
CA TYR A 532 -5.34 -24.87 15.65
C TYR A 532 -5.86 -26.15 16.30
N ASP A 533 -5.90 -27.27 15.57
CA ASP A 533 -6.49 -28.55 16.03
C ASP A 533 -7.96 -28.41 16.50
N ILE A 534 -8.72 -27.55 15.83
CA ILE A 534 -10.14 -27.32 16.14
C ILE A 534 -11.02 -28.15 15.20
N SER A 535 -12.00 -28.86 15.76
CA SER A 535 -13.05 -29.53 15.00
C SER A 535 -14.27 -28.62 14.85
N ILE A 536 -14.71 -28.42 13.60
CA ILE A 536 -15.83 -27.53 13.26
C ILE A 536 -16.83 -28.31 12.41
N ASP A 537 -18.12 -28.13 12.70
CA ASP A 537 -19.21 -28.72 11.92
C ASP A 537 -19.37 -27.99 10.56
N PRO A 538 -19.18 -28.66 9.42
CA PRO A 538 -19.35 -28.07 8.09
C PRO A 538 -20.81 -27.73 7.75
N ASP A 539 -21.79 -28.17 8.52
CA ASP A 539 -23.22 -27.87 8.30
C ASP A 539 -23.71 -26.67 9.11
N SER A 540 -22.94 -26.20 10.10
CA SER A 540 -23.21 -24.97 10.86
C SER A 540 -23.10 -23.69 10.01
N ILE A 541 -23.75 -22.60 10.41
CA ILE A 541 -23.54 -21.29 9.79
C ILE A 541 -22.14 -20.76 10.16
N PHE A 542 -21.31 -20.43 9.17
CA PHE A 542 -20.04 -19.75 9.41
C PHE A 542 -20.28 -18.23 9.47
N ASP A 543 -20.27 -17.68 10.68
CA ASP A 543 -20.45 -16.25 10.95
C ASP A 543 -19.08 -15.59 11.14
N VAL A 544 -18.63 -14.86 10.10
CA VAL A 544 -17.23 -14.42 9.98
C VAL A 544 -17.10 -12.92 10.17
N HIS A 545 -16.32 -12.51 11.18
CA HIS A 545 -16.00 -11.12 11.47
C HIS A 545 -14.48 -10.85 11.36
N VAL A 546 -14.00 -10.69 10.12
CA VAL A 546 -12.57 -10.41 9.83
C VAL A 546 -12.33 -8.94 9.53
N LYS A 547 -11.56 -8.25 10.38
CA LYS A 547 -11.09 -6.86 10.21
C LYS A 547 -10.21 -6.45 11.40
N ARG A 548 -9.45 -5.35 11.26
CA ARG A 548 -8.74 -4.70 12.40
C ARG A 548 -9.61 -4.64 13.65
N ILE A 549 -9.07 -4.92 14.82
CA ILE A 549 -9.83 -4.85 16.08
C ILE A 549 -9.87 -3.39 16.55
N HIS A 550 -11.08 -2.84 16.69
CA HIS A 550 -11.27 -1.43 17.03
C HIS A 550 -12.67 -1.20 17.61
N ALA A 551 -12.81 -0.31 18.61
CA ALA A 551 -14.09 0.00 19.23
C ALA A 551 -15.23 0.31 18.23
N TYR A 552 -15.01 1.17 17.22
CA TYR A 552 -16.05 1.52 16.24
C TYR A 552 -16.45 0.35 15.32
N LYS A 553 -15.64 -0.72 15.23
CA LYS A 553 -15.96 -1.93 14.46
C LYS A 553 -16.80 -2.92 15.26
N ARG A 554 -16.99 -2.66 16.56
CA ARG A 554 -17.97 -3.31 17.44
C ARG A 554 -17.82 -4.83 17.49
N GLN A 555 -16.60 -5.35 17.53
CA GLN A 555 -16.38 -6.78 17.81
C GLN A 555 -16.98 -7.17 19.17
N ILE A 556 -16.91 -6.29 20.18
CA ILE A 556 -17.56 -6.46 21.48
C ILE A 556 -19.08 -6.66 21.33
N LEU A 557 -19.74 -5.91 20.45
CA LEU A 557 -21.19 -6.09 20.22
C LEU A 557 -21.50 -7.47 19.66
N ASN A 558 -20.67 -7.98 18.74
CA ASN A 558 -20.83 -9.33 18.22
C ASN A 558 -20.66 -10.36 19.33
N LEU A 559 -19.67 -10.16 20.21
CA LEU A 559 -19.43 -11.05 21.34
C LEU A 559 -20.56 -11.04 22.38
N MET A 560 -21.17 -9.88 22.65
CA MET A 560 -22.36 -9.80 23.51
C MET A 560 -23.51 -10.64 22.96
N ASN A 561 -23.69 -10.67 21.63
CA ASN A 561 -24.66 -11.57 21.00
C ASN A 561 -24.30 -13.05 21.19
N ILE A 562 -23.02 -13.41 21.06
CA ILE A 562 -22.55 -14.79 21.28
C ILE A 562 -22.82 -15.23 22.73
N ILE A 563 -22.46 -14.40 23.72
CA ILE A 563 -22.71 -14.67 25.14
C ILE A 563 -24.21 -14.83 25.41
N ASN A 564 -25.05 -13.98 24.82
CA ASN A 564 -26.49 -14.08 24.95
C ASN A 564 -27.04 -15.40 24.35
N LEU A 565 -26.58 -15.80 23.17
CA LEU A 565 -26.98 -17.08 22.56
C LEU A 565 -26.53 -18.28 23.40
N TYR A 566 -25.30 -18.23 23.91
CA TYR A 566 -24.74 -19.25 24.79
C TYR A 566 -25.55 -19.41 26.08
N ASN A 567 -25.85 -18.30 26.77
CA ASN A 567 -26.63 -18.33 28.01
C ASN A 567 -28.06 -18.87 27.78
N ARG A 568 -28.71 -18.48 26.68
CA ARG A 568 -30.04 -18.99 26.33
C ARG A 568 -30.05 -20.50 26.09
N LEU A 569 -28.99 -21.05 25.49
CA LEU A 569 -28.83 -22.49 25.29
C LEU A 569 -28.59 -23.23 26.61
N LEU A 570 -27.86 -22.62 27.55
CA LEU A 570 -27.70 -23.19 28.89
C LEU A 570 -29.01 -23.20 29.68
N GLU A 571 -29.82 -22.14 29.56
CA GLU A 571 -31.11 -22.03 30.24
C GLU A 571 -32.19 -22.91 29.60
N ASN A 572 -32.14 -23.11 28.29
CA ASN A 572 -33.05 -23.99 27.54
C ASN A 572 -32.28 -24.88 26.56
N PRO A 573 -31.83 -26.07 26.99
CA PRO A 573 -31.10 -27.00 26.13
C PRO A 573 -31.90 -27.53 24.93
N GLU A 574 -33.24 -27.47 24.96
CA GLU A 574 -34.13 -27.88 23.86
C GLU A 574 -34.46 -26.72 22.91
N MET A 575 -33.81 -25.57 23.07
CA MET A 575 -34.03 -24.42 22.20
C MET A 575 -33.71 -24.78 20.75
N ASP A 576 -34.73 -24.69 19.88
CA ASP A 576 -34.56 -24.84 18.44
C ASP A 576 -33.73 -23.68 17.86
N ILE A 577 -32.43 -23.92 17.69
CA ILE A 577 -31.47 -22.98 17.14
C ILE A 577 -30.59 -23.65 16.09
N ILE A 578 -30.39 -22.96 14.97
CA ILE A 578 -29.48 -23.42 13.92
C ILE A 578 -28.03 -23.31 14.43
N PRO A 579 -27.21 -24.39 14.35
CA PRO A 579 -25.81 -24.37 14.75
C PRO A 579 -25.01 -23.27 14.04
N ARG A 580 -24.08 -22.63 14.76
CA ARG A 580 -23.23 -21.56 14.22
C ARG A 580 -21.79 -21.69 14.72
N THR A 581 -20.85 -21.40 13.85
CA THR A 581 -19.44 -21.21 14.17
C THR A 581 -19.08 -19.75 13.94
N PHE A 582 -18.71 -19.04 15.01
CA PHE A 582 -18.27 -17.66 14.95
C PHE A 582 -16.76 -17.60 14.72
N ILE A 583 -16.33 -16.94 13.65
CA ILE A 583 -14.92 -16.85 13.26
C ILE A 583 -14.49 -15.38 13.32
N PHE A 584 -13.53 -15.08 14.19
CA PHE A 584 -12.92 -13.75 14.28
C PHE A 584 -11.50 -13.80 13.76
N ALA A 585 -11.11 -12.75 13.03
CA ALA A 585 -9.71 -12.51 12.71
C ALA A 585 -9.43 -11.02 12.63
N GLY A 586 -8.33 -10.59 13.26
CA GLY A 586 -7.98 -9.18 13.30
C GLY A 586 -6.84 -8.89 14.24
N LYS A 587 -6.05 -7.89 13.87
CA LYS A 587 -4.96 -7.35 14.69
C LYS A 587 -5.44 -6.11 15.44
N ALA A 588 -5.06 -5.99 16.72
CA ALA A 588 -5.14 -4.74 17.48
C ALA A 588 -3.83 -3.96 17.33
N ALA A 589 -3.88 -2.63 17.24
CA ALA A 589 -2.64 -1.85 17.25
C ALA A 589 -1.88 -2.03 18.57
N PRO A 590 -0.53 -2.03 18.58
CA PRO A 590 0.24 -2.40 19.78
C PRO A 590 -0.07 -1.55 21.01
N SER A 591 -0.29 -0.24 20.82
CA SER A 591 -0.67 0.69 21.90
C SER A 591 -2.16 0.66 22.26
N TYR A 592 -3.01 0.00 21.47
CA TYR A 592 -4.46 0.07 21.67
C TYR A 592 -4.95 -0.99 22.67
N TRP A 593 -4.79 -0.67 23.96
CA TRP A 593 -5.12 -1.56 25.07
C TRP A 593 -6.54 -2.15 24.99
N LEU A 594 -7.57 -1.31 24.78
CA LEU A 594 -8.97 -1.78 24.71
C LEU A 594 -9.20 -2.80 23.57
N ALA A 595 -8.54 -2.61 22.43
CA ALA A 595 -8.62 -3.55 21.32
C ALA A 595 -7.93 -4.88 21.66
N LYS A 596 -6.79 -4.86 22.37
CA LYS A 596 -6.13 -6.07 22.87
C LYS A 596 -6.99 -6.81 23.89
N GLN A 597 -7.67 -6.10 24.80
CA GLN A 597 -8.62 -6.70 25.73
C GLN A 597 -9.82 -7.34 25.01
N THR A 598 -10.26 -6.76 23.90
CA THR A 598 -11.32 -7.36 23.07
C THR A 598 -10.88 -8.71 22.51
N ILE A 599 -9.62 -8.85 22.05
CA ILE A 599 -9.07 -10.13 21.59
C ILE A 599 -9.03 -11.16 22.72
N LYS A 600 -8.59 -10.73 23.91
CA LYS A 600 -8.57 -11.58 25.10
C LYS A 600 -9.94 -12.12 25.45
N LEU A 601 -10.96 -11.26 25.43
CA LEU A 601 -12.33 -11.65 25.71
C LEU A 601 -12.89 -12.60 24.64
N ILE A 602 -12.56 -12.41 23.35
CA ILE A 602 -12.95 -13.34 22.27
C ILE A 602 -12.30 -14.72 22.44
N SER A 603 -11.09 -14.76 22.99
CA SER A 603 -10.30 -15.98 23.16
C SER A 603 -10.51 -16.67 24.50
N THR A 604 -11.47 -16.19 25.30
CA THR A 604 -11.90 -16.77 26.59
C THR A 604 -13.18 -17.54 26.35
#